data_AF-A0A2A3MQJ5-F1
#
_entry.id   AF-A0A2A3MQJ5-F1
#
_cell.length_a   1.000
_cell.length_b   1.000
_cell.length_c   1.000
_cell.angle_alpha   90.00
_cell.angle_beta   90.00
_cell.angle_gamma   90.00
#
_symmetry.space_group_name_H-M   'P 1'
#
loop_
_entity.id
_entity.type
_entity.pdbx_description
1 polymer ?
#
loop_
_entity_poly.entity_id
_entity_poly.type
_entity_poly.pdbx_seq_one_letter_code
_entity_poly.pdbx_strand_id
1 'polypeptide(L)'
;EISRNGRISKSGDRFARKCLYEAANAILSRKLGGPRLREWAQAIAGRTGPRKAKVALARKLAVTLHAMWRTNTIFREAAMA
;
A
#
# COMPACT_ATOMS: atom_id res chain seq x y z
N GLU A 1 0.05 8.74 20.82
CA GLU A 1 1.45 8.42 21.15
C GLU A 1 2.20 7.92 19.91
N ILE A 2 3.33 8.52 19.56
CA ILE A 2 4.07 8.23 18.31
C ILE A 2 5.33 7.42 18.65
N SER A 3 5.23 6.10 18.55
CA SER A 3 6.37 5.20 18.72
C SER A 3 7.28 5.24 17.48
N ARG A 4 8.53 5.69 17.65
CA ARG A 4 9.55 5.83 16.59
C ARG A 4 10.58 4.70 16.68
N ASN A 5 10.23 3.51 16.19
CA ASN A 5 11.23 2.47 15.93
C ASN A 5 11.62 2.53 14.44
N GLY A 6 12.78 3.14 14.15
CA GLY A 6 13.28 3.38 12.80
C GLY A 6 12.79 4.69 12.15
N ARG A 7 13.12 4.92 10.86
CA ARG A 7 12.75 6.15 10.10
C ARG A 7 11.24 6.27 9.78
N ILE A 8 10.39 5.41 10.34
CA ILE A 8 8.95 5.34 9.99
C ILE A 8 8.12 5.58 11.25
N SER A 9 7.36 6.67 11.24
CA SER A 9 6.37 6.96 12.28
C SER A 9 5.27 5.90 12.31
N LYS A 10 4.97 5.35 13.49
CA LYS A 10 3.78 4.52 13.74
C LYS A 10 2.55 5.35 14.14
N SER A 11 2.45 6.60 13.71
CA SER A 11 1.23 7.42 13.87
C SER A 11 0.04 6.88 13.07
N GLY A 12 -1.18 7.18 13.54
CA GLY A 12 -2.42 6.77 12.91
C GLY A 12 -3.01 5.47 13.47
N ASP A 13 -4.17 5.08 12.95
CA ASP A 13 -4.91 3.92 13.44
C ASP A 13 -4.17 2.60 13.16
N ARG A 14 -4.09 1.75 14.19
CA ARG A 14 -3.38 0.46 14.12
C ARG A 14 -4.16 -0.54 13.26
N PHE A 15 -5.49 -0.53 13.34
CA PHE A 15 -6.32 -1.47 12.62
C PHE A 15 -6.26 -1.21 11.10
N ALA A 16 -6.39 0.05 10.68
CA ALA A 16 -6.25 0.49 9.30
C ALA A 16 -4.91 0.05 8.70
N ARG A 17 -3.80 0.22 9.42
CA ARG A 17 -2.49 -0.25 8.95
C ARG A 17 -2.44 -1.77 8.76
N LYS A 18 -3.03 -2.54 9.67
CA LYS A 18 -3.10 -3.99 9.56
C LYS A 18 -3.92 -4.40 8.34
N CYS A 19 -5.11 -3.82 8.16
CA CYS A 19 -5.97 -4.07 7.01
C CYS A 19 -5.26 -3.77 5.68
N LEU A 20 -4.55 -2.63 5.58
CA LEU A 20 -3.82 -2.26 4.38
C LEU A 20 -2.65 -3.19 4.09
N TYR A 21 -1.96 -3.68 5.11
CA TYR A 21 -0.90 -4.67 4.95
C TYR A 21 -1.45 -6.02 4.48
N GLU A 22 -2.55 -6.50 5.06
CA GLU A 22 -3.21 -7.74 4.62
C GLU A 22 -3.75 -7.61 3.19
N ALA A 23 -4.33 -6.46 2.83
CA ALA A 23 -4.75 -6.18 1.46
C ALA A 23 -3.56 -6.20 0.48
N ALA A 24 -2.44 -5.56 0.82
CA ALA A 24 -1.21 -5.62 0.04
C ALA A 24 -0.68 -7.05 -0.11
N ASN A 25 -0.75 -7.84 0.96
CA ASN A 25 -0.38 -9.25 0.94
C ASN A 25 -1.29 -10.06 0.00
N ALA A 26 -2.59 -9.81 0.01
CA ALA A 26 -3.57 -10.47 -0.85
C ALA A 26 -3.38 -10.10 -2.33
N ILE A 27 -3.14 -8.82 -2.64
CA ILE A 27 -2.84 -8.34 -4.01
C ILE A 27 -1.64 -9.07 -4.59
N LEU A 28 -0.55 -9.19 -3.82
CA LEU A 28 0.67 -9.86 -4.28
C LEU A 28 0.53 -11.38 -4.34
N SER A 29 -0.10 -12.00 -3.33
CA SER A 29 -0.13 -13.47 -3.19
C SER A 29 -1.24 -14.12 -4.02
N ARG A 30 -2.40 -13.48 -4.13
CA ARG A 30 -3.58 -14.01 -4.82
C ARG A 30 -3.82 -13.38 -6.19
N LYS A 31 -2.88 -12.56 -6.68
CA LYS A 31 -2.98 -11.84 -7.96
C LYS A 31 -4.24 -10.98 -8.08
N LEU A 32 -4.69 -10.39 -6.97
CA LEU A 32 -5.88 -9.54 -6.91
C LEU A 32 -5.53 -8.11 -7.32
N GLY A 33 -6.49 -7.40 -7.92
CA GLY A 33 -6.33 -6.02 -8.37
C GLY A 33 -5.77 -5.90 -9.78
N GLY A 34 -5.70 -4.67 -10.28
CA GLY A 34 -5.24 -4.40 -11.64
C GLY A 34 -3.73 -4.64 -11.85
N PRO A 35 -3.31 -4.91 -13.10
CA PRO A 35 -1.93 -5.25 -13.43
C PRO A 35 -0.92 -4.20 -12.96
N ARG A 36 -1.24 -2.91 -13.04
CA ARG A 36 -0.24 -1.85 -12.89
C ARG A 36 0.27 -1.70 -11.46
N LEU A 37 -0.64 -1.73 -10.48
CA LEU A 37 -0.28 -1.63 -9.06
C LEU A 37 0.55 -2.84 -8.62
N ARG A 38 0.18 -4.01 -9.14
CA ARG A 38 0.85 -5.25 -8.83
C ARG A 38 2.24 -5.31 -9.46
N GLU A 39 2.37 -4.93 -10.73
CA GLU A 39 3.66 -4.83 -11.42
C GLU A 39 4.60 -3.84 -10.72
N TRP A 40 4.09 -2.67 -10.33
CA TRP A 40 4.85 -1.70 -9.54
C TRP A 40 5.35 -2.31 -8.22
N ALA A 41 4.49 -3.03 -7.49
CA ALA A 41 4.87 -3.67 -6.25
C ALA A 41 5.85 -4.84 -6.45
N GLN A 42 5.73 -5.58 -7.56
CA GLN A 42 6.67 -6.64 -7.95
C GLN A 42 8.05 -6.07 -8.29
N ALA A 43 8.11 -4.93 -9.01
CA ALA A 43 9.36 -4.24 -9.29
C ALA A 43 10.07 -3.80 -7.99
N ILE A 44 9.32 -3.32 -7.00
CA ILE A 44 9.87 -3.00 -5.68
C ILE A 44 10.33 -4.26 -4.94
N ALA A 45 9.60 -5.37 -5.06
CA ALA A 45 9.97 -6.64 -4.46
C ALA A 45 11.31 -7.15 -5.02
N GLY A 46 11.54 -7.00 -6.33
CA GLY A 46 12.83 -7.35 -6.96
C GLY A 46 14.01 -6.51 -6.44
N ARG A 47 13.79 -5.24 -6.08
CA ARG A 47 14.85 -4.34 -5.61
C ARG A 47 15.12 -4.41 -4.11
N THR A 48 14.09 -4.68 -3.31
CA THR A 48 14.15 -4.48 -1.84
C THR A 48 13.70 -5.70 -1.03
N GLY A 49 13.18 -6.73 -1.69
CA GLY A 49 12.61 -7.91 -1.08
C GLY A 49 11.11 -7.79 -0.78
N PRO A 50 10.42 -8.93 -0.62
CA PRO A 50 8.96 -8.99 -0.57
C PRO A 50 8.33 -8.32 0.65
N ARG A 51 9.01 -8.32 1.81
CA ARG A 51 8.49 -7.67 3.02
C ARG A 51 8.42 -6.15 2.87
N LYS A 52 9.47 -5.54 2.33
CA LYS A 52 9.52 -4.08 2.09
C LYS A 52 8.53 -3.67 0.99
N ALA A 53 8.39 -4.49 -0.05
CA ALA A 53 7.38 -4.27 -1.09
C ALA A 53 5.94 -4.28 -0.55
N LYS A 54 5.57 -5.21 0.33
CA LYS A 54 4.25 -5.22 0.97
C LYS A 54 3.98 -3.94 1.75
N VAL A 55 4.97 -3.44 2.50
CA VAL A 55 4.85 -2.18 3.25
C VAL A 55 4.71 -0.98 2.30
N ALA A 56 5.50 -0.94 1.22
CA ALA A 56 5.41 0.11 0.20
C ALA A 56 4.03 0.12 -0.49
N LEU A 57 3.51 -1.06 -0.82
CA LEU A 57 2.18 -1.24 -1.40
C LEU A 57 1.06 -0.79 -0.45
N ALA A 58 1.12 -1.20 0.82
CA ALA A 58 0.17 -0.74 1.83
C ALA A 58 0.16 0.79 1.95
N ARG A 59 1.33 1.44 1.88
CA ARG A 59 1.45 2.90 1.88
C ARG A 59 0.82 3.54 0.64
N LYS A 60 1.08 2.99 -0.56
CA LYS A 60 0.48 3.52 -1.81
C LYS A 60 -1.04 3.40 -1.78
N LEU A 61 -1.56 2.28 -1.28
CA LEU A 61 -3.01 2.07 -1.07
C LEU A 61 -3.58 3.09 -0.09
N ALA A 62 -2.94 3.31 1.05
CA ALA A 62 -3.39 4.29 2.05
C ALA A 62 -3.54 5.70 1.44
N VAL A 63 -2.51 6.15 0.73
CA VAL A 63 -2.50 7.49 0.10
C VAL A 63 -3.56 7.58 -0.99
N THR A 64 -3.70 6.56 -1.83
CA THR A 64 -4.68 6.54 -2.92
C THR A 64 -6.11 6.55 -2.39
N LEU A 65 -6.43 5.68 -1.43
CA LEU A 65 -7.75 5.61 -0.81
C LEU A 65 -8.10 6.92 -0.08
N HIS A 66 -7.13 7.51 0.61
CA HIS A 66 -7.34 8.80 1.26
C HIS A 66 -7.59 9.92 0.25
N ALA A 67 -6.82 9.96 -0.85
CA ALA A 67 -7.02 10.93 -1.92
C ALA A 67 -8.40 10.79 -2.56
N MET A 68 -8.79 9.56 -2.91
CA MET A 68 -10.12 9.24 -3.46
C MET A 68 -11.24 9.71 -2.53
N TRP A 69 -11.13 9.42 -1.23
CA TRP A 69 -12.10 9.86 -0.23
C TRP A 69 -12.19 11.38 -0.14
N ARG A 70 -11.05 12.07 -0.16
CA ARG A 70 -10.97 13.54 -0.11
C ARG A 70 -11.56 14.22 -1.34
N THR A 71 -11.39 13.63 -2.52
CA THR A 71 -11.87 14.20 -3.79
C THR A 71 -13.20 13.62 -4.24
N ASN A 72 -13.79 12.70 -3.48
CA ASN A 72 -14.97 11.92 -3.83
C ASN A 72 -14.87 11.27 -5.24
N THR A 73 -13.69 10.77 -5.58
CA THR A 73 -13.42 10.15 -6.88
C THR A 73 -13.34 8.64 -6.78
N ILE A 74 -13.77 7.96 -7.84
CA ILE A 74 -13.63 6.51 -7.96
C ILE A 74 -12.18 6.10 -8.21
N PHE A 75 -11.87 4.84 -7.92
CA PHE A 75 -10.54 4.28 -8.18
C PHE A 75 -10.26 4.27 -9.69
N ARG A 76 -9.12 4.82 -10.10
CA ARG A 76 -8.65 4.82 -11.48
C ARG A 76 -7.24 4.25 -11.54
N GLU A 77 -7.09 3.07 -12.13
CA GLU A 77 -5.80 2.39 -12.22
C GLU A 77 -4.74 3.19 -13.00
N ALA A 78 -5.17 3.96 -13.99
CA ALA A 78 -4.31 4.86 -14.77
C ALA A 78 -3.62 5.95 -13.91
N ALA A 79 -4.18 6.31 -12.75
CA ALA A 79 -3.59 7.30 -11.84
C ALA A 79 -2.51 6.69 -10.93
N MET A 80 -2.31 5.37 -10.98
CA MET A 80 -1.49 4.63 -10.02
C MET A 80 -0.09 4.29 -10.56
N ALA A 81 0.52 5.19 -11.33
CA ALA A 81 1.95 5.13 -11.73
C ALA A 81 2.90 5.33 -10.54
#